data_AF-A0A1F3BK72-F1
#
_entry.id   AF-A0A1F3BK72-F1
#
_cell.length_a   1.000
_cell.length_b   1.000
_cell.length_c   1.000
_cell.angle_alpha   90.00
_cell.angle_beta   90.00
_cell.angle_gamma   90.00
#
_symmetry.space_group_name_H-M   'P 1'
#
loop_
_entity.id
_entity.type
_entity.pdbx_description
1 polymer ?
#
loop_
_entity_poly.entity_id
_entity_poly.type
_entity_poly.pdbx_seq_one_letter_code
_entity_poly.pdbx_strand_id
1 'polypeptide(L)'
;MKIVSIANQKGGVGKSLITTLLAQALSQNYKKKILVIDSDPQQSITELRRLQKHKGIKEFSYPIESCDILNIDSILKQYSKMDIVFIDMPGQLYDLKGNLTNVMDFLWLVDYIFIPIQAGKTEIMSSMEYYSNLLKVKETKEKNKKHLDIKFFVNLYQNNNDYKGLDTLLEAGNYPVMQNKIKKSVEYERSLSSEISLLKTSKTTIYNELTYFVDEFIKCVNL
;
A
#
# COMPACT_ATOMS: atom_id res chain seq x y z
N MET A 1 6.41 -16.10 0.08
CA MET A 1 6.09 -14.83 -0.59
C MET A 1 4.64 -14.46 -0.31
N LYS A 2 4.39 -13.23 0.11
CA LYS A 2 3.07 -12.62 0.23
C LYS A 2 2.97 -11.47 -0.78
N ILE A 3 1.87 -11.38 -1.52
CA ILE A 3 1.66 -10.29 -2.48
C ILE A 3 0.69 -9.28 -1.88
N VAL A 4 1.14 -8.04 -1.74
CA VAL A 4 0.42 -6.97 -1.05
C VAL A 4 0.22 -5.79 -1.99
N SER A 5 -0.93 -5.15 -1.93
CA SER A 5 -1.15 -3.86 -2.60
C SER A 5 -1.80 -2.85 -1.67
N ILE A 6 -1.33 -1.60 -1.74
CA ILE A 6 -2.00 -0.45 -1.14
C ILE A 6 -2.87 0.15 -2.25
N ALA A 7 -4.18 -0.10 -2.23
CA ALA A 7 -5.04 0.17 -3.38
C ALA A 7 -6.33 0.89 -3.01
N ASN A 8 -6.70 1.86 -3.85
CA ASN A 8 -7.95 2.61 -3.77
C ASN A 8 -8.19 3.31 -5.11
N GLN A 9 -9.45 3.41 -5.53
CA GLN A 9 -9.92 4.07 -6.76
C GLN A 9 -9.52 5.54 -6.86
N LYS A 10 -9.38 6.22 -5.71
CA LYS A 10 -9.01 7.64 -5.71
C LYS A 10 -7.48 7.83 -5.82
N GLY A 11 -7.08 8.76 -6.67
CA GLY A 11 -5.70 9.28 -6.72
C GLY A 11 -5.37 10.16 -5.51
N GLY A 12 -4.09 10.34 -5.20
CA GLY A 12 -3.66 11.24 -4.11
C GLY A 12 -3.89 10.74 -2.69
N VAL A 13 -4.35 9.49 -2.50
CA VAL A 13 -4.60 8.92 -1.16
C VAL A 13 -3.37 8.38 -0.45
N GLY A 14 -2.18 8.54 -1.03
CA GLY A 14 -0.91 8.11 -0.44
C GLY A 14 -0.50 6.66 -0.71
N LYS A 15 -1.05 5.99 -1.74
CA LYS A 15 -0.73 4.58 -2.07
C LYS A 15 0.77 4.32 -2.22
N SER A 16 1.43 5.03 -3.13
CA SER A 16 2.87 4.90 -3.40
C SER A 16 3.72 5.31 -2.20
N LEU A 17 3.29 6.34 -1.46
CA LEU A 17 3.96 6.81 -0.24
C LEU A 17 3.98 5.70 0.83
N ILE A 18 2.81 5.16 1.18
CA ILE A 18 2.68 4.11 2.20
C ILE A 18 3.39 2.84 1.75
N THR A 19 3.28 2.46 0.47
CA THR A 19 4.01 1.33 -0.11
C THR A 19 5.51 1.47 0.11
N THR A 20 6.07 2.65 -0.18
CA THR A 20 7.51 2.91 -0.02
C THR A 20 7.93 2.91 1.45
N LEU A 21 7.14 3.52 2.34
CA LEU A 21 7.40 3.53 3.79
C LEU A 21 7.41 2.11 4.37
N LEU A 22 6.42 1.29 4.02
CA LEU A 22 6.35 -0.11 4.44
C LEU A 22 7.53 -0.92 3.89
N ALA A 23 7.84 -0.78 2.59
CA ALA A 23 8.95 -1.50 1.97
C ALA A 23 10.30 -1.17 2.65
N GLN A 24 10.55 0.11 2.91
CA GLN A 24 11.78 0.56 3.58
C GLN A 24 11.84 0.07 5.03
N ALA A 25 10.75 0.21 5.80
CA ALA A 25 10.68 -0.26 7.18
C ALA A 25 10.88 -1.78 7.29
N LEU A 26 10.12 -2.57 6.52
CA LEU A 26 10.17 -4.03 6.57
C LEU A 26 11.54 -4.58 6.15
N SER A 27 12.14 -3.97 5.13
CA SER A 27 13.50 -4.32 4.69
C SER A 27 14.56 -3.98 5.73
N GLN A 28 14.56 -2.74 6.25
CA GLN A 28 15.68 -2.23 7.07
C GLN A 28 15.57 -2.52 8.56
N ASN A 29 14.35 -2.60 9.09
CA ASN A 29 14.07 -2.77 10.51
C ASN A 29 13.68 -4.22 10.84
N TYR A 30 12.95 -4.89 9.94
CA TYR A 30 12.45 -6.25 10.15
C TYR A 30 13.16 -7.31 9.30
N LYS A 31 14.19 -6.90 8.52
CA LYS A 31 15.06 -7.79 7.73
C LYS A 31 14.31 -8.69 6.75
N LYS A 32 13.14 -8.26 6.27
CA LYS A 32 12.36 -8.98 5.26
C LYS A 32 12.94 -8.73 3.87
N LYS A 33 12.90 -9.76 3.01
CA LYS A 33 13.23 -9.65 1.59
C LYS A 33 12.03 -9.06 0.85
N ILE A 34 12.16 -7.80 0.45
CA ILE A 34 11.11 -7.02 -0.18
C ILE A 34 11.40 -6.87 -1.67
N LEU A 35 10.36 -6.96 -2.50
CA LEU A 35 10.32 -6.41 -3.84
C LEU A 35 9.18 -5.40 -3.92
N VAL A 36 9.41 -4.30 -4.65
CA VAL A 36 8.33 -3.40 -5.07
C VAL A 36 8.23 -3.45 -6.59
N ILE A 37 7.03 -3.70 -7.10
CA ILE A 37 6.69 -3.62 -8.51
C ILE A 37 5.86 -2.35 -8.69
N ASP A 38 6.39 -1.41 -9.45
CA ASP A 38 5.71 -0.17 -9.82
C ASP A 38 5.09 -0.34 -11.21
N SER A 39 3.78 -0.55 -11.23
CA SER A 39 3.02 -0.72 -12.47
C SER A 39 1.95 0.37 -12.62
N ASP A 40 2.01 1.43 -11.81
CA ASP A 40 1.23 2.64 -12.05
C ASP A 40 1.83 3.40 -13.25
N PRO A 41 1.04 3.83 -14.25
CA PRO A 41 1.55 4.64 -15.37
C PRO A 41 2.30 5.92 -14.96
N GLN A 42 2.02 6.47 -13.77
CA GLN A 42 2.73 7.63 -13.22
C GLN A 42 4.10 7.28 -12.64
N GLN A 43 4.37 6.00 -12.37
CA GLN A 43 5.64 5.46 -11.88
C GLN A 43 6.21 6.23 -10.69
N SER A 44 5.35 6.60 -9.73
CA SER A 44 5.71 7.50 -8.63
C SER A 44 6.83 6.94 -7.76
N ILE A 45 6.85 5.61 -7.54
CA ILE A 45 7.88 4.94 -6.72
C ILE A 45 9.21 4.87 -7.48
N THR A 46 9.15 4.56 -8.78
CA THR A 46 10.33 4.51 -9.65
C THR A 46 10.99 5.88 -9.77
N GLU A 47 10.21 6.94 -9.96
CA GLU A 47 10.72 8.31 -10.00
C GLU A 47 11.33 8.74 -8.68
N LEU A 48 10.71 8.38 -7.54
CA LEU A 48 11.32 8.61 -6.23
C LEU A 48 12.71 7.95 -6.12
N ARG A 49 12.84 6.69 -6.56
CA ARG A 49 14.13 5.99 -6.59
C ARG A 49 15.15 6.68 -7.50
N ARG A 50 14.70 7.20 -8.64
CA ARG A 50 15.55 7.98 -9.55
C ARG A 50 16.07 9.25 -8.88
N LEU A 51 15.20 9.99 -8.19
CA LEU A 51 15.57 11.19 -7.43
C LEU A 51 16.56 10.89 -6.30
N GLN A 52 16.36 9.79 -5.57
CA GLN A 52 17.31 9.33 -4.53
C GLN A 52 18.70 9.07 -5.12
N LYS A 53 18.78 8.39 -6.28
CA LYS A 53 20.05 8.15 -7.00
C LYS A 53 20.72 9.46 -7.41
N HIS A 54 19.96 10.43 -7.94
CA HIS A 54 20.48 11.76 -8.30
C HIS A 54 21.03 12.53 -7.10
N LYS A 55 20.48 12.31 -5.90
CA LYS A 55 20.99 12.87 -4.63
C LYS A 55 22.22 12.13 -4.08
N GLY A 56 22.73 11.11 -4.79
CA GLY A 56 23.95 10.39 -4.44
C GLY A 56 23.73 9.10 -3.64
N ILE A 57 22.50 8.66 -3.42
CA ILE A 57 22.23 7.37 -2.77
C ILE A 57 22.56 6.24 -3.76
N LYS A 58 23.49 5.35 -3.36
CA LYS A 58 24.00 4.27 -4.21
C LYS A 58 23.45 2.90 -3.83
N GLU A 59 23.18 2.69 -2.55
CA GLU A 59 22.74 1.41 -2.01
C GLU A 59 21.29 1.50 -1.56
N PHE A 60 20.52 0.46 -1.89
CA PHE A 60 19.11 0.38 -1.53
C PHE A 60 18.83 -0.98 -0.94
N SER A 61 18.04 -1.00 0.13
CA SER A 61 17.77 -2.23 0.88
C SER A 61 16.74 -3.16 0.22
N TYR A 62 16.09 -2.70 -0.87
CA TYR A 62 15.17 -3.49 -1.69
C TYR A 62 15.17 -3.04 -3.17
N PRO A 63 14.98 -3.98 -4.12
CA PRO A 63 14.78 -3.68 -5.53
C PRO A 63 13.40 -3.06 -5.82
N ILE A 64 13.35 -2.25 -6.87
CA ILE A 64 12.12 -1.78 -7.51
C ILE A 64 12.19 -2.20 -8.97
N GLU A 65 11.13 -2.83 -9.46
CA GLU A 65 10.94 -3.13 -10.87
C GLU A 65 9.78 -2.28 -11.41
N SER A 66 10.00 -1.61 -12.54
CA SER A 66 8.93 -0.90 -13.27
C SER A 66 8.48 -1.76 -14.43
N CYS A 67 7.19 -2.10 -14.48
CA CYS A 67 6.69 -2.96 -15.56
C CYS A 67 5.21 -2.75 -15.85
N ASP A 68 4.81 -3.15 -17.06
CA ASP A 68 3.40 -3.36 -17.39
C ASP A 68 2.84 -4.56 -16.60
N ILE A 69 1.54 -4.52 -16.29
CA ILE A 69 0.81 -5.54 -15.55
C ILE A 69 0.93 -6.93 -16.18
N LEU A 70 1.04 -6.99 -17.51
CA LEU A 70 1.21 -8.23 -18.29
C LEU A 70 2.54 -8.95 -17.99
N ASN A 71 3.53 -8.24 -17.44
CA ASN A 71 4.87 -8.78 -17.17
C ASN A 71 5.07 -9.18 -15.70
N ILE A 72 4.07 -8.94 -14.84
CA ILE A 72 4.19 -9.19 -13.39
C ILE A 72 4.54 -10.66 -13.11
N ASP A 73 3.92 -11.62 -13.79
CA ASP A 73 4.18 -13.06 -13.59
C ASP A 73 5.65 -13.44 -13.84
N SER A 74 6.28 -12.83 -14.85
CA SER A 74 7.69 -13.07 -15.16
C SER A 74 8.60 -12.56 -14.04
N ILE A 75 8.30 -11.37 -13.53
CA ILE A 75 9.04 -10.75 -12.42
C ILE A 75 8.85 -11.57 -11.14
N LEU A 76 7.63 -11.99 -10.82
CA LEU A 76 7.36 -12.82 -9.65
C LEU A 76 8.14 -14.14 -9.68
N LYS A 77 8.31 -14.77 -10.85
CA LYS A 77 9.14 -15.98 -11.00
C LYS A 77 10.62 -15.69 -10.74
N GLN A 78 11.15 -14.60 -11.30
CA GLN A 78 12.54 -14.16 -11.07
C GLN A 78 12.80 -13.88 -9.58
N TYR A 79 11.82 -13.29 -8.90
CA TYR A 79 11.90 -12.87 -7.49
C TYR A 79 11.22 -13.85 -6.51
N SER A 80 11.16 -15.14 -6.86
CA SER A 80 10.46 -16.18 -6.08
C SER A 80 10.93 -16.36 -4.63
N LYS A 81 12.13 -15.86 -4.28
CA LYS A 81 12.72 -15.93 -2.93
C LYS A 81 12.38 -14.73 -2.03
N MET A 82 11.49 -13.83 -2.47
CA MET A 82 11.05 -12.68 -1.68
C MET A 82 10.04 -13.09 -0.61
N ASP A 83 10.12 -12.44 0.56
CA ASP A 83 9.16 -12.61 1.64
C ASP A 83 7.86 -11.88 1.29
N ILE A 84 7.98 -10.66 0.77
CA ILE A 84 6.85 -9.79 0.39
C ILE A 84 7.13 -9.15 -0.97
N VAL A 85 6.10 -9.10 -1.80
CA VAL A 85 6.06 -8.27 -3.02
C VAL A 85 4.96 -7.24 -2.85
N PHE A 86 5.32 -5.96 -2.90
CA PHE A 86 4.36 -4.88 -3.06
C PHE A 86 4.12 -4.64 -4.54
N ILE A 87 2.86 -4.51 -4.94
CA ILE A 87 2.48 -4.11 -6.29
C ILE A 87 1.73 -2.78 -6.20
N ASP A 88 2.34 -1.71 -6.70
CA ASP A 88 1.72 -0.39 -6.84
C ASP A 88 1.03 -0.32 -8.19
N MET A 89 -0.28 -0.15 -8.16
CA MET A 89 -1.15 -0.18 -9.35
C MET A 89 -1.99 1.09 -9.41
N PRO A 90 -2.39 1.50 -10.62
CA PRO A 90 -3.33 2.58 -10.76
C PRO A 90 -4.61 2.22 -10.00
N GLY A 91 -5.19 3.21 -9.33
CA GLY A 91 -6.36 2.98 -8.47
C GLY A 91 -7.59 2.48 -9.22
N GLN A 92 -7.68 2.73 -10.52
CA GLN A 92 -8.87 2.47 -11.30
C GLN A 92 -9.05 0.97 -11.53
N LEU A 93 -10.27 0.48 -11.27
CA LEU A 93 -10.66 -0.90 -11.60
C LEU A 93 -10.88 -1.14 -13.10
N TYR A 94 -10.65 -0.10 -13.90
CA TYR A 94 -10.65 -0.10 -15.36
C TYR A 94 -9.29 0.41 -15.79
N ASP A 95 -8.62 -0.25 -16.74
CA ASP A 95 -7.44 0.37 -17.35
C ASP A 95 -7.84 1.67 -18.10
N LEU A 96 -6.86 2.47 -18.51
CA LEU A 96 -7.09 3.73 -19.24
C LEU A 96 -7.86 3.55 -20.57
N LYS A 97 -8.03 2.32 -21.03
CA LYS A 97 -8.75 1.91 -22.25
C LYS A 97 -10.09 1.22 -21.94
N GLY A 98 -10.49 1.12 -20.67
CA GLY A 98 -11.73 0.49 -20.22
C GLY A 98 -11.68 -1.04 -20.10
N ASN A 99 -10.51 -1.68 -20.23
CA ASN A 99 -10.40 -3.13 -20.14
C ASN A 99 -10.33 -3.60 -18.68
N LEU A 100 -11.24 -4.50 -18.32
CA LEU A 100 -11.36 -5.12 -17.00
C LEU A 100 -10.36 -6.27 -16.79
N THR A 101 -9.88 -6.91 -17.86
CA THR A 101 -9.12 -8.17 -17.80
C THR A 101 -7.81 -8.00 -17.00
N ASN A 102 -7.05 -6.95 -17.31
CA ASN A 102 -5.76 -6.70 -16.70
C ASN A 102 -5.85 -6.45 -15.18
N VAL A 103 -6.88 -5.70 -14.75
CA VAL A 103 -7.12 -5.44 -13.32
C VAL A 103 -7.52 -6.72 -12.60
N MET A 104 -8.35 -7.56 -13.22
CA MET A 104 -8.75 -8.84 -12.64
C MET A 104 -7.56 -9.78 -12.49
N ASP A 105 -6.66 -9.84 -13.47
CA ASP A 105 -5.42 -10.63 -13.39
C ASP A 105 -4.57 -10.18 -12.20
N PHE A 106 -4.40 -8.87 -12.01
CA PHE A 106 -3.74 -8.33 -10.82
C PHE A 106 -4.44 -8.73 -9.51
N LEU A 107 -5.74 -8.51 -9.40
CA LEU A 107 -6.49 -8.87 -8.19
C LEU A 107 -6.43 -10.38 -7.91
N TRP A 108 -6.26 -11.20 -8.94
CA TRP A 108 -6.08 -12.64 -8.82
C TRP A 108 -4.73 -13.02 -8.19
N LEU A 109 -3.69 -12.21 -8.41
CA LEU A 109 -2.35 -12.39 -7.86
C LEU A 109 -2.22 -11.92 -6.40
N VAL A 110 -2.95 -10.88 -5.99
CA VAL A 110 -2.76 -10.24 -4.67
C VAL A 110 -3.35 -11.03 -3.51
N ASP A 111 -2.59 -11.23 -2.44
CA ASP A 111 -3.03 -11.89 -1.21
C ASP A 111 -3.67 -10.90 -0.21
N TYR A 112 -3.17 -9.66 -0.17
CA TYR A 112 -3.63 -8.64 0.78
C TYR A 112 -3.82 -7.29 0.11
N ILE A 113 -4.98 -6.67 0.32
CA ILE A 113 -5.26 -5.30 -0.12
C ILE A 113 -5.50 -4.41 1.09
N PHE A 114 -4.71 -3.34 1.19
CA PHE A 114 -4.91 -2.29 2.19
C PHE A 114 -5.47 -1.04 1.53
N ILE A 115 -6.64 -0.58 1.99
CA ILE A 115 -7.36 0.57 1.43
C ILE A 115 -7.11 1.79 2.30
N PRO A 116 -6.27 2.76 1.89
CA PRO A 116 -6.17 4.04 2.56
C PRO A 116 -7.50 4.78 2.45
N ILE A 117 -8.09 5.19 3.58
CA ILE A 117 -9.31 6.00 3.63
C ILE A 117 -9.03 7.34 4.34
N GLN A 118 -9.64 8.40 3.83
CA GLN A 118 -9.53 9.75 4.37
C GLN A 118 -10.91 10.29 4.70
N ALA A 119 -10.95 11.28 5.59
CA ALA A 119 -12.17 12.03 5.84
C ALA A 119 -12.51 12.89 4.61
N GLY A 120 -13.78 12.88 4.22
CA GLY A 120 -14.28 13.54 3.02
C GLY A 120 -15.39 12.70 2.40
N LYS A 121 -16.55 13.30 2.16
CA LYS A 121 -17.74 12.56 1.72
C LYS A 121 -17.47 11.77 0.44
N THR A 122 -16.79 12.39 -0.53
CA THR A 122 -16.51 11.75 -1.83
C THR A 122 -15.45 10.66 -1.74
N GLU A 123 -14.47 10.86 -0.87
CA GLU A 123 -13.36 9.94 -0.58
C GLU A 123 -13.89 8.68 0.09
N ILE A 124 -14.77 8.85 1.08
CA ILE A 124 -15.45 7.76 1.78
C ILE A 124 -16.31 6.97 0.80
N MET A 125 -17.19 7.64 0.05
CA MET A 125 -18.06 6.97 -0.92
C MET A 125 -17.28 6.15 -1.95
N SER A 126 -16.22 6.72 -2.52
CA SER A 126 -15.36 6.03 -3.48
C SER A 126 -14.65 4.82 -2.86
N SER A 127 -14.17 4.94 -1.62
CA SER A 127 -13.49 3.85 -0.92
C SER A 127 -14.44 2.70 -0.58
N MET A 128 -15.70 3.02 -0.25
CA MET A 128 -16.75 2.02 0.04
C MET A 128 -17.23 1.30 -1.22
N GLU A 129 -17.36 2.02 -2.33
CA GLU A 129 -17.65 1.41 -3.64
C GLU A 129 -16.52 0.46 -4.06
N TYR A 130 -15.27 0.92 -3.93
CA TYR A 130 -14.09 0.11 -4.22
C TYR A 130 -14.06 -1.17 -3.37
N TYR A 131 -14.27 -1.05 -2.06
CA TYR A 131 -14.36 -2.19 -1.15
C TYR A 131 -15.48 -3.17 -1.53
N SER A 132 -16.67 -2.65 -1.87
CA SER A 132 -17.80 -3.48 -2.30
C SER A 132 -17.49 -4.30 -3.54
N ASN A 133 -16.73 -3.74 -4.49
CA ASN A 133 -16.27 -4.47 -5.66
C ASN A 133 -15.20 -5.52 -5.31
N LEU A 134 -14.27 -5.20 -4.39
CA LEU A 134 -13.28 -6.17 -3.92
C LEU A 134 -13.92 -7.34 -3.17
N LEU A 135 -15.04 -7.15 -2.46
CA LEU A 135 -15.76 -8.26 -1.81
C LEU A 135 -16.25 -9.31 -2.81
N LYS A 136 -16.73 -8.88 -3.99
CA LYS A 136 -17.13 -9.81 -5.08
C LYS A 136 -15.94 -10.64 -5.57
N VAL A 137 -14.77 -10.00 -5.66
CA VAL A 137 -13.52 -10.66 -6.04
C VAL A 137 -13.06 -11.63 -4.96
N LYS A 138 -13.14 -11.22 -3.68
CA LYS A 138 -12.82 -12.07 -2.53
C LYS A 138 -13.67 -13.33 -2.51
N GLU A 139 -14.99 -13.21 -2.67
CA GLU A 139 -15.90 -14.36 -2.74
C GLU A 139 -15.50 -15.32 -3.88
N THR A 140 -15.13 -14.77 -5.04
CA THR A 140 -14.67 -15.57 -6.19
C THR A 140 -13.34 -16.26 -5.91
N LYS A 141 -12.38 -15.59 -5.25
CA LYS A 141 -11.09 -16.18 -4.85
C LYS A 141 -11.28 -17.31 -3.83
N GLU A 142 -12.15 -17.11 -2.84
CA GLU A 142 -12.45 -18.12 -1.81
C GLU A 142 -13.07 -19.38 -2.40
N LYS A 143 -14.02 -19.25 -3.35
CA LYS A 143 -14.57 -20.39 -4.11
C LYS A 143 -13.50 -21.17 -4.86
N ASN A 144 -12.43 -20.50 -5.28
CA ASN A 144 -11.28 -21.10 -5.96
C ASN A 144 -10.12 -21.47 -5.00
N LYS A 145 -10.37 -21.50 -3.68
CA LYS A 145 -9.38 -21.81 -2.63
C LYS A 145 -8.16 -20.87 -2.67
N LYS A 146 -8.34 -19.63 -3.13
CA LYS A 146 -7.33 -18.58 -3.11
C LYS A 146 -7.61 -17.60 -1.97
N HIS A 147 -6.54 -17.09 -1.38
CA HIS A 147 -6.61 -16.13 -0.28
C HIS A 147 -6.75 -14.70 -0.81
N LEU A 148 -7.58 -13.90 -0.15
CA LEU A 148 -7.59 -12.45 -0.25
C LEU A 148 -8.11 -11.84 1.05
N ASP A 149 -7.27 -11.08 1.73
CA ASP A 149 -7.67 -10.26 2.86
C ASP A 149 -7.66 -8.78 2.51
N ILE A 150 -8.69 -8.08 2.96
CA ILE A 150 -8.92 -6.67 2.64
C ILE A 150 -9.06 -5.92 3.96
N LYS A 151 -8.25 -4.88 4.15
CA LYS A 151 -8.33 -4.02 5.33
C LYS A 151 -8.28 -2.55 4.96
N PHE A 152 -9.05 -1.73 5.64
CA PHE A 152 -8.89 -0.29 5.62
C PHE A 152 -7.78 0.16 6.56
N PHE A 153 -7.22 1.31 6.29
CA PHE A 153 -6.51 2.10 7.31
C PHE A 153 -6.78 3.58 7.10
N VAL A 154 -6.89 4.32 8.19
CA VAL A 154 -7.09 5.77 8.12
C VAL A 154 -5.77 6.44 7.77
N ASN A 155 -5.71 7.10 6.62
CA ASN A 155 -4.56 7.86 6.16
C ASN A 155 -4.83 9.37 6.26
N LEU A 156 -3.76 10.16 6.25
CA LEU A 156 -3.78 11.62 6.38
C LEU A 156 -4.63 12.14 7.55
N TYR A 157 -4.66 11.37 8.65
CA TYR A 157 -5.48 11.64 9.82
C TYR A 157 -5.19 13.03 10.40
N GLN A 158 -6.26 13.73 10.77
CA GLN A 158 -6.23 15.01 11.47
C GLN A 158 -7.22 14.95 12.64
N ASN A 159 -6.89 15.59 13.76
CA ASN A 159 -7.76 15.62 14.93
C ASN A 159 -8.88 16.66 14.75
N ASN A 160 -9.89 16.34 13.94
CA ASN A 160 -11.05 17.17 13.67
C ASN A 160 -12.35 16.35 13.67
N ASN A 161 -13.49 17.02 13.51
CA ASN A 161 -14.80 16.35 13.54
C ASN A 161 -15.04 15.43 12.33
N ASP A 162 -14.41 15.71 11.18
CA ASP A 162 -14.59 14.90 9.98
C ASP A 162 -13.99 13.50 10.16
N TYR A 163 -12.78 13.42 10.73
CA TYR A 163 -12.14 12.13 11.03
C TYR A 163 -12.81 11.39 12.19
N LYS A 164 -13.35 12.10 13.18
CA LYS A 164 -14.19 11.46 14.21
C LYS A 164 -15.45 10.85 13.59
N GLY A 165 -16.09 11.55 12.66
CA GLY A 165 -17.23 11.04 11.92
C GLY A 165 -16.88 9.83 11.05
N LEU A 166 -15.70 9.83 10.43
CA LEU A 166 -15.17 8.66 9.72
C LEU A 166 -14.98 7.45 10.64
N ASP A 167 -14.40 7.64 11.82
CA ASP A 167 -14.21 6.57 12.80
C ASP A 167 -15.56 5.95 13.19
N THR A 168 -16.55 6.79 13.55
CA THR A 168 -17.90 6.33 13.87
C THR A 168 -18.55 5.57 12.73
N LEU A 169 -18.35 6.01 11.48
CA LEU A 169 -18.87 5.32 10.29
C LEU A 169 -18.21 3.94 10.10
N LEU A 170 -16.89 3.87 10.27
CA LEU A 170 -16.13 2.64 10.12
C LEU A 170 -16.51 1.60 11.19
N GLU A 171 -16.69 2.05 12.44
CA GLU A 171 -17.15 1.24 13.56
C GLU A 171 -18.59 0.76 13.36
N ALA A 172 -19.52 1.67 13.03
CA ALA A 172 -20.93 1.32 12.84
C ALA A 172 -21.16 0.34 11.68
N GLY A 173 -20.33 0.41 10.64
CA GLY A 173 -20.37 -0.52 9.52
C GLY A 173 -19.61 -1.83 9.75
N ASN A 174 -18.96 -2.01 10.91
CA ASN A 174 -18.11 -3.15 11.22
C ASN A 174 -17.08 -3.45 10.12
N TYR A 175 -16.47 -2.40 9.55
CA TYR A 175 -15.50 -2.54 8.49
C TYR A 175 -14.15 -3.06 9.04
N PRO A 176 -13.43 -3.92 8.29
CA PRO A 176 -12.13 -4.43 8.72
C PRO A 176 -11.09 -3.30 8.62
N VAL A 177 -10.88 -2.56 9.70
CA VAL A 177 -9.97 -1.41 9.75
C VAL A 177 -8.78 -1.69 10.68
N MET A 178 -7.60 -1.21 10.27
CA MET A 178 -6.44 -1.14 11.14
C MET A 178 -6.66 -0.11 12.25
N GLN A 179 -6.23 -0.43 13.46
CA GLN A 179 -6.36 0.42 14.64
C GLN A 179 -5.44 1.63 14.55
N ASN A 180 -4.22 1.44 14.03
CA ASN A 180 -3.24 2.51 13.90
C ASN A 180 -3.50 3.33 12.63
N LYS A 181 -3.43 4.65 12.80
CA LYS A 181 -3.68 5.65 11.75
C LYS A 181 -2.38 6.30 11.33
N ILE A 182 -2.32 6.77 10.10
CA ILE A 182 -1.22 7.59 9.59
C ILE A 182 -1.69 9.05 9.54
N LYS A 183 -1.03 9.94 10.29
CA LYS A 183 -1.32 11.37 10.29
C LYS A 183 -0.91 12.06 9.01
N LYS A 184 -1.54 13.19 8.73
CA LYS A 184 -1.03 14.11 7.72
C LYS A 184 0.27 14.74 8.21
N SER A 185 1.40 14.35 7.62
CA SER A 185 2.71 14.92 7.93
C SER A 185 3.62 14.95 6.71
N VAL A 186 4.31 16.08 6.51
CA VAL A 186 5.36 16.24 5.48
C VAL A 186 6.63 15.48 5.84
N GLU A 187 6.80 15.05 7.09
CA GLU A 187 7.96 14.27 7.51
C GLU A 187 8.02 12.91 6.82
N TYR A 188 6.86 12.29 6.54
CA TYR A 188 6.79 11.04 5.78
C TYR A 188 7.45 11.21 4.41
N GLU A 189 7.04 12.22 3.64
CA GLU A 189 7.62 12.52 2.32
C GLU A 189 9.11 12.91 2.40
N ARG A 190 9.48 13.73 3.38
CA ARG A 190 10.88 14.14 3.60
C ARG A 190 11.77 12.94 3.93
N SER A 191 11.28 12.00 4.73
CA SER A 191 12.03 10.80 5.12
C SER A 191 12.39 9.93 3.92
N LEU A 192 11.52 9.87 2.92
CA LEU A 192 11.77 9.13 1.69
C LEU A 192 12.82 9.79 0.78
N SER A 193 13.27 11.01 1.07
CA SER A 193 14.47 11.55 0.41
C SER A 193 15.78 10.94 0.93
N SER A 194 15.73 10.19 2.04
CA SER A 194 16.87 9.53 2.67
C SER A 194 16.91 8.04 2.31
N GLU A 195 18.11 7.45 2.35
CA GLU A 195 18.28 6.00 2.26
C GLU A 195 17.85 5.29 3.55
N ILE A 196 17.84 6.02 4.68
CA ILE A 196 17.57 5.48 6.01
C ILE A 196 16.06 5.52 6.29
N SER A 197 15.51 4.37 6.70
CA SER A 197 14.14 4.26 7.20
C SER A 197 13.86 5.28 8.31
N LEU A 198 12.66 5.88 8.28
CA LEU A 198 12.20 6.76 9.36
C LEU A 198 12.21 6.05 10.73
N LEU A 199 12.11 4.71 10.74
CA LEU A 199 12.22 3.90 11.96
C LEU A 199 13.66 3.67 12.42
N LYS A 200 14.66 4.33 11.83
CA LYS A 200 16.05 4.35 12.30
C LYS A 200 16.52 5.74 12.71
N THR A 201 15.71 6.78 12.48
CA THR A 201 16.02 8.16 12.88
C THR A 201 15.62 8.41 14.34
N SER A 202 15.93 9.60 14.87
CA SER A 202 15.60 9.98 16.25
C SER A 202 14.11 9.78 16.57
N LYS A 203 13.80 9.41 17.82
CA LYS A 203 12.45 9.11 18.30
C LYS A 203 11.58 10.36 18.31
N THR A 204 10.93 10.66 17.19
CA THR A 204 9.86 11.66 17.10
C THR A 204 8.49 11.02 17.34
N THR A 205 7.45 11.82 17.53
CA THR A 205 6.06 11.32 17.61
C THR A 205 5.68 10.50 16.37
N ILE A 206 6.19 10.89 15.20
CA ILE A 206 5.91 10.24 13.91
C ILE A 206 6.64 8.89 13.79
N TYR A 207 7.84 8.77 14.37
CA TYR A 207 8.53 7.49 14.51
C TYR A 207 7.65 6.44 15.24
N ASN A 208 7.05 6.82 16.38
CA ASN A 208 6.25 5.89 17.18
C ASN A 208 4.98 5.48 16.43
N GLU A 209 4.30 6.45 15.80
CA GLU A 209 3.09 6.21 15.00
C GLU A 209 3.36 5.23 13.86
N LEU A 210 4.42 5.46 13.07
CA LEU A 210 4.78 4.56 11.97
C LEU A 210 5.19 3.18 12.48
N THR A 211 5.87 3.10 13.63
CA THR A 211 6.24 1.81 14.24
C THR A 211 4.99 0.99 14.56
N TYR A 212 4.01 1.58 15.25
CA TYR A 212 2.77 0.87 15.59
C TYR A 212 1.97 0.47 14.35
N PHE A 213 1.94 1.33 13.33
CA PHE A 213 1.31 1.01 12.06
C PHE A 213 1.99 -0.19 11.36
N VAL A 214 3.33 -0.22 11.31
CA VAL A 214 4.09 -1.31 10.71
C VAL A 214 3.93 -2.62 11.50
N ASP A 215 3.96 -2.56 12.83
CA ASP A 215 3.74 -3.73 13.68
C ASP A 215 2.35 -4.34 13.49
N GLU A 216 1.32 -3.49 13.37
CA GLU A 216 -0.01 -3.95 13.05
C GLU A 216 -0.11 -4.53 11.64
N PHE A 217 0.52 -3.87 10.64
CA PHE A 217 0.58 -4.38 9.28
C PHE A 217 1.18 -5.79 9.25
N ILE A 218 2.31 -6.02 9.91
CA ILE A 218 2.98 -7.33 10.03
C ILE A 218 2.03 -8.40 10.57
N LYS A 219 1.27 -8.07 11.62
CA LYS A 219 0.25 -8.97 12.18
C LYS A 219 -0.84 -9.28 11.16
N CYS A 220 -1.29 -8.28 10.40
CA CYS A 220 -2.33 -8.46 9.37
C CYS A 220 -1.89 -9.39 8.24
N VAL A 221 -0.60 -9.37 7.86
CA VAL A 221 -0.08 -10.19 6.76
C VAL A 221 0.62 -11.49 7.22
N ASN A 222 0.56 -11.80 8.52
CA ASN A 222 1.13 -13.00 9.16
C ASN A 222 2.63 -13.18 8.86
N LEU A 223 3.44 -12.16 9.16
CA LEU A 223 4.89 -12.11 8.91
C LEU A 223 5.78 -12.34 10.14
#